data_AF-A0AB34ZCK1-F1
#
_entry.id   AF-A0AB34ZCK1-F1
#
_cell.length_a   1.000
_cell.length_b   1.000
_cell.length_c   1.000
_cell.angle_alpha   90.00
_cell.angle_beta   90.00
_cell.angle_gamma   90.00
#
_symmetry.space_group_name_H-M   'P 1'
#
loop_
_entity.id
_entity.type
_entity.pdbx_description
1 polymer ?
#
loop_
_entity_poly.entity_id
_entity_poly.type
_entity_poly.pdbx_seq_one_letter_code
_entity_poly.pdbx_strand_id
1 'polypeptide(L)'
;MSAAIDDLNPRATGRGDYLEAGRDKALEGADVVNALRNADSRSPLAAAWTNVVANPLVDPTTLNAPQAGQNLAHEYHAVKNLFLHYNRAEEFVSALDRGATYQNASTDRADPTRFNGAGFYAAGNDLVTWDKTGRGHAFLNDAWSGVERQNLARVRNDDGTIDLNINENGQARRLLHVDPHANPLRGMEAPAQPAPHDQPPVVPRHGSLLPSQDPLHRQAEDAVRRLEQGLGREYDDNSARLAASSAYLAKENGLTRIDHVVLSENSKSVRQGENLFVVEGALNDPAHKMAHMKTNDAIAQPVEQSLAQLQSLGETQRQQQSQQQEQQREQPITPPPRMA
;
A
#
# COMPACT_ATOMS: atom_id res chain seq x y z
N MET A 1 -30.66 -22.28 8.19
CA MET A 1 -29.57 -22.56 9.15
C MET A 1 -28.67 -23.63 8.56
N SER A 2 -27.36 -23.42 8.64
CA SER A 2 -26.26 -24.32 8.26
C SER A 2 -26.06 -24.66 6.77
N ALA A 3 -25.50 -23.70 6.03
CA ALA A 3 -24.62 -23.99 4.88
C ALA A 3 -23.18 -23.47 5.11
N ALA A 4 -22.86 -23.06 6.35
CA ALA A 4 -21.59 -22.41 6.70
C ALA A 4 -20.54 -23.37 7.30
N ILE A 5 -20.72 -24.69 7.18
CA ILE A 5 -19.83 -25.68 7.82
C ILE A 5 -19.15 -26.64 6.82
N ASP A 6 -19.55 -26.65 5.55
CA ASP A 6 -19.11 -27.70 4.61
C ASP A 6 -17.82 -27.39 3.80
N ASP A 7 -17.24 -26.19 3.95
CA ASP A 7 -15.93 -25.87 3.36
C ASP A 7 -14.73 -26.30 4.23
N LEU A 8 -14.97 -27.05 5.32
CA LEU A 8 -13.93 -27.69 6.13
C LEU A 8 -13.73 -29.14 5.70
N ASN A 9 -13.21 -29.37 4.49
CA ASN A 9 -12.65 -30.66 4.12
C ASN A 9 -11.13 -30.68 4.40
N PRO A 10 -10.66 -31.35 5.46
CA PRO A 10 -9.27 -31.29 5.91
C PRO A 10 -8.49 -32.47 5.32
N ARG A 11 -8.07 -32.37 4.07
CA ARG A 11 -7.08 -33.32 3.51
C ARG A 11 -6.11 -32.64 2.56
N ALA A 12 -5.25 -31.78 3.11
CA ALA A 12 -3.79 -31.87 2.99
C ALA A 12 -3.13 -30.73 3.79
N THR A 13 -1.98 -31.05 4.39
CA THR A 13 -0.94 -30.17 4.98
C THR A 13 -1.15 -29.51 6.36
N GLY A 14 -0.31 -29.92 7.31
CA GLY A 14 0.45 -29.01 8.19
C GLY A 14 -0.24 -28.37 9.39
N ARG A 15 0.10 -28.81 10.61
CA ARG A 15 -0.39 -28.28 11.90
C ARG A 15 0.15 -26.87 12.28
N GLY A 16 0.57 -26.05 11.31
CA GLY A 16 1.23 -24.74 11.52
C GLY A 16 0.72 -23.56 10.66
N ASP A 17 -0.03 -23.80 9.58
CA ASP A 17 -0.26 -22.78 8.55
C ASP A 17 -1.38 -21.77 8.86
N TYR A 18 -2.25 -22.05 9.84
CA TYR A 18 -3.42 -21.21 10.10
C TYR A 18 -3.09 -19.86 10.75
N LEU A 19 -2.05 -19.80 11.57
CA LEU A 19 -1.64 -18.57 12.26
C LEU A 19 -0.81 -17.65 11.36
N GLU A 20 0.08 -18.21 10.54
CA GLU A 20 0.86 -17.46 9.55
C GLU A 20 -0.03 -16.95 8.42
N ALA A 21 -0.88 -17.81 7.83
CA ALA A 21 -1.86 -17.36 6.85
C ALA A 21 -2.84 -16.33 7.46
N GLY A 22 -3.31 -16.53 8.69
CA GLY A 22 -4.17 -15.55 9.37
C GLY A 22 -3.50 -14.19 9.60
N ARG A 23 -2.21 -14.19 9.98
CA ARG A 23 -1.40 -12.98 10.15
C ARG A 23 -1.17 -12.27 8.82
N ASP A 24 -0.81 -12.99 7.76
CA ASP A 24 -0.53 -12.40 6.46
C ASP A 24 -1.80 -11.79 5.85
N LYS A 25 -2.94 -12.48 5.96
CA LYS A 25 -4.25 -11.91 5.55
C LYS A 25 -4.64 -10.67 6.36
N ALA A 26 -4.26 -10.61 7.64
CA ALA A 26 -4.53 -9.45 8.49
C ALA A 26 -3.64 -8.25 8.14
N LEU A 27 -2.38 -8.49 7.76
CA LEU A 27 -1.47 -7.45 7.26
C LEU A 27 -1.98 -6.88 5.93
N GLU A 28 -2.34 -7.75 4.99
CA GLU A 28 -2.89 -7.34 3.70
C GLU A 28 -4.22 -6.56 3.85
N GLY A 29 -5.05 -6.90 4.85
CA GLY A 29 -6.24 -6.13 5.20
C GLY A 29 -5.91 -4.75 5.79
N ALA A 30 -4.84 -4.64 6.59
CA ALA A 30 -4.38 -3.37 7.15
C ALA A 30 -3.86 -2.42 6.06
N ASP A 31 -3.23 -2.95 5.02
CA ASP A 31 -2.75 -2.16 3.88
C ASP A 31 -3.91 -1.51 3.12
N VAL A 32 -5.03 -2.23 2.94
CA VAL A 32 -6.25 -1.64 2.37
C VAL A 32 -6.81 -0.50 3.23
N VAL A 33 -6.81 -0.66 4.56
CA VAL A 33 -7.22 0.41 5.49
C VAL A 33 -6.31 1.63 5.34
N ASN A 34 -5.00 1.42 5.29
CA ASN A 34 -4.02 2.50 5.17
C ASN A 34 -4.16 3.22 3.82
N ALA A 35 -4.33 2.48 2.73
CA ALA A 35 -4.58 3.04 1.40
C ALA A 35 -5.85 3.89 1.38
N LEU A 36 -6.97 3.38 1.92
CA LEU A 36 -8.24 4.12 1.97
C LEU A 36 -8.21 5.34 2.90
N ARG A 37 -7.51 5.24 4.04
CA ARG A 37 -7.34 6.36 4.97
C ARG A 37 -6.51 7.49 4.38
N ASN A 38 -5.53 7.16 3.54
CA ASN A 38 -4.62 8.11 2.91
C ASN A 38 -5.02 8.45 1.46
N ALA A 39 -6.18 7.98 1.01
CA ALA A 39 -6.68 8.22 -0.35
C ALA A 39 -6.76 9.73 -0.63
N ASP A 40 -6.44 10.13 -1.86
CA ASP A 40 -6.51 11.53 -2.29
C ASP A 40 -7.94 12.03 -2.12
N SER A 41 -8.13 13.24 -1.61
CA SER A 41 -9.47 13.78 -1.33
C SER A 41 -10.35 13.93 -2.59
N ARG A 42 -9.74 13.93 -3.78
CA ARG A 42 -10.42 13.94 -5.09
C ARG A 42 -10.73 12.54 -5.62
N SER A 43 -10.29 11.48 -4.92
CA SER A 43 -10.63 10.09 -5.21
C SER A 43 -12.05 9.78 -4.69
N PRO A 44 -12.91 9.10 -5.47
CA PRO A 44 -14.23 8.67 -4.99
C PRO A 44 -14.15 7.70 -3.80
N LEU A 45 -13.02 6.98 -3.65
CA LEU A 45 -12.82 6.06 -2.54
C LEU A 45 -12.54 6.78 -1.22
N ALA A 46 -11.99 7.99 -1.24
CA ALA A 46 -11.82 8.79 -0.03
C ALA A 46 -13.17 9.20 0.57
N ALA A 47 -14.11 9.63 -0.29
CA ALA A 47 -15.48 9.93 0.11
C ALA A 47 -16.22 8.67 0.59
N ALA A 48 -16.14 7.57 -0.16
CA ALA A 48 -16.77 6.31 0.22
C ALA A 48 -16.25 5.79 1.57
N TRP A 49 -14.94 5.83 1.80
CA TRP A 49 -14.32 5.42 3.07
C TRP A 49 -14.80 6.30 4.24
N THR A 50 -14.80 7.62 4.06
CA THR A 50 -15.29 8.58 5.06
C THR A 50 -16.73 8.26 5.46
N ASN A 51 -17.61 8.04 4.47
CA ASN A 51 -19.02 7.76 4.71
C ASN A 51 -19.25 6.41 5.39
N VAL A 52 -18.52 5.36 4.98
CA VAL A 52 -18.62 4.03 5.59
C VAL A 52 -18.14 4.05 7.04
N VAL A 53 -17.02 4.71 7.34
CA VAL A 53 -16.48 4.84 8.71
C VAL A 53 -17.36 5.70 9.60
N ALA A 54 -18.02 6.72 9.05
CA ALA A 54 -18.99 7.54 9.79
C ALA A 54 -20.26 6.76 10.17
N ASN A 55 -20.52 5.62 9.54
CA ASN A 55 -21.73 4.81 9.71
C ASN A 55 -21.42 3.35 10.11
N PRO A 56 -20.61 3.11 11.18
CA PRO A 56 -20.05 1.78 11.45
C PRO A 56 -21.08 0.77 11.98
N LEU A 57 -22.26 1.25 12.43
CA LEU A 57 -23.32 0.43 13.02
C LEU A 57 -24.52 0.22 12.09
N VAL A 58 -24.46 0.72 10.85
CA VAL A 58 -25.54 0.49 9.89
C VAL A 58 -25.59 -1.00 9.57
N ASP A 59 -26.76 -1.60 9.80
CA ASP A 59 -27.00 -3.00 9.49
C ASP A 59 -26.77 -3.21 7.98
N PRO A 60 -25.82 -4.09 7.58
CA PRO A 60 -25.52 -4.33 6.17
C PRO A 60 -26.73 -4.80 5.35
N THR A 61 -27.77 -5.33 6.01
CA THR A 61 -29.02 -5.76 5.37
C THR A 61 -29.99 -4.62 5.10
N THR A 62 -29.80 -3.46 5.74
CA THR A 62 -30.67 -2.28 5.61
C THR A 62 -30.01 -1.13 4.85
N LEU A 63 -28.84 -1.34 4.23
CA LEU A 63 -28.10 -0.32 3.49
C LEU A 63 -28.89 0.32 2.33
N ASN A 64 -29.90 -0.37 1.80
CA ASN A 64 -30.79 0.18 0.77
C ASN A 64 -31.98 0.97 1.36
N ALA A 65 -32.09 1.07 2.68
CA ALA A 65 -33.18 1.80 3.32
C ALA A 65 -32.98 3.31 3.15
N PRO A 66 -34.06 4.11 3.03
CA PRO A 66 -33.97 5.56 2.80
C PRO A 66 -33.13 6.33 3.85
N GLN A 67 -32.97 5.75 5.04
CA GLN A 67 -32.26 6.35 6.16
C GLN A 67 -30.73 6.13 6.13
N ALA A 68 -30.24 5.20 5.32
CA ALA A 68 -28.83 4.86 5.22
C ALA A 68 -28.01 5.88 4.41
N GLY A 69 -28.66 6.88 3.80
CA GLY A 69 -28.02 7.78 2.84
C GLY A 69 -28.04 7.19 1.42
N GLN A 70 -28.21 8.05 0.41
CA GLN A 70 -28.54 7.61 -0.96
C GLN A 70 -27.48 6.70 -1.59
N ASN A 71 -26.19 6.89 -1.24
CA ASN A 71 -25.07 6.19 -1.85
C ASN A 71 -24.45 5.10 -0.96
N LEU A 72 -24.84 5.00 0.31
CA LEU A 72 -24.10 4.19 1.29
C LEU A 72 -24.06 2.70 0.93
N ALA A 73 -25.12 2.17 0.30
CA ALA A 73 -25.12 0.79 -0.21
C ALA A 73 -24.03 0.55 -1.27
N HIS A 74 -23.81 1.53 -2.16
CA HIS A 74 -22.79 1.45 -3.21
C HIS A 74 -21.39 1.57 -2.62
N GLU A 75 -21.19 2.56 -1.75
CA GLU A 75 -19.92 2.86 -1.09
C GLU A 75 -19.47 1.69 -0.19
N TYR A 76 -20.39 1.15 0.61
CA TYR A 76 -20.11 0.00 1.46
C TYR A 76 -19.73 -1.24 0.65
N HIS A 77 -20.43 -1.52 -0.45
CA HIS A 77 -20.08 -2.66 -1.30
C HIS A 77 -18.72 -2.46 -1.97
N ALA A 78 -18.44 -1.27 -2.52
CA ALA A 78 -17.14 -0.97 -3.11
C ALA A 78 -15.99 -1.15 -2.11
N VAL A 79 -16.10 -0.57 -0.91
CA VAL A 79 -15.10 -0.72 0.17
C VAL A 79 -14.96 -2.18 0.59
N LYS A 80 -16.08 -2.88 0.84
CA LYS A 80 -16.07 -4.31 1.18
C LYS A 80 -15.40 -5.16 0.10
N ASN A 81 -15.65 -4.87 -1.17
CA ASN A 81 -15.07 -5.63 -2.27
C ASN A 81 -13.55 -5.49 -2.31
N LEU A 82 -13.00 -4.32 -1.94
CA LEU A 82 -11.56 -4.13 -1.77
C LEU A 82 -10.97 -5.03 -0.69
N PHE A 83 -11.63 -5.15 0.48
CA PHE A 83 -11.17 -6.07 1.53
C PHE A 83 -11.24 -7.54 1.13
N LEU A 84 -12.23 -7.93 0.31
CA LEU A 84 -12.33 -9.29 -0.21
C LEU A 84 -11.30 -9.60 -1.30
N HIS A 85 -10.76 -8.57 -1.94
CA HIS A 85 -9.78 -8.65 -3.02
C HIS A 85 -8.58 -7.74 -2.73
N TYR A 86 -8.08 -7.81 -1.50
CA TYR A 86 -7.03 -6.94 -0.97
C TYR A 86 -5.78 -6.95 -1.87
N ASN A 87 -5.49 -8.08 -2.52
CA ASN A 87 -4.34 -8.25 -3.42
C ASN A 87 -4.43 -7.43 -4.72
N ARG A 88 -5.55 -6.76 -4.95
CA ARG A 88 -5.80 -5.84 -6.08
C ARG A 88 -6.15 -4.43 -5.59
N ALA A 89 -6.43 -4.27 -4.30
CA ALA A 89 -7.03 -3.08 -3.74
C ALA A 89 -6.08 -1.89 -3.72
N GLU A 90 -4.81 -2.09 -3.32
CA GLU A 90 -3.84 -1.00 -3.24
C GLU A 90 -3.55 -0.37 -4.62
N GLU A 91 -3.31 -1.19 -5.64
CA GLU A 91 -3.05 -0.69 -6.99
C GLU A 91 -4.27 0.06 -7.55
N PHE A 92 -5.48 -0.45 -7.27
CA PHE A 92 -6.72 0.17 -7.68
C PHE A 92 -6.96 1.52 -6.96
N VAL A 93 -6.75 1.57 -5.65
CA VAL A 93 -6.82 2.81 -4.85
C VAL A 93 -5.78 3.81 -5.36
N SER A 94 -4.53 3.38 -5.53
CA SER A 94 -3.44 4.21 -6.06
C SER A 94 -3.71 4.74 -7.47
N ALA A 95 -4.36 3.95 -8.32
CA ALA A 95 -4.76 4.42 -9.65
C ALA A 95 -5.83 5.52 -9.54
N LEU A 96 -6.84 5.34 -8.70
CA LEU A 96 -7.86 6.37 -8.47
C LEU A 96 -7.29 7.61 -7.78
N ASP A 97 -6.34 7.48 -6.86
CA ASP A 97 -5.68 8.61 -6.20
C ASP A 97 -4.89 9.46 -7.20
N ARG A 98 -4.27 8.84 -8.20
CA ARG A 98 -3.57 9.55 -9.28
C ARG A 98 -4.51 9.98 -10.41
N GLY A 99 -5.75 9.52 -10.42
CA GLY A 99 -6.62 9.61 -11.57
C GLY A 99 -6.02 8.93 -12.82
N ALA A 100 -5.34 7.82 -12.61
CA ALA A 100 -4.77 6.97 -13.65
C ALA A 100 -5.79 5.92 -14.13
N THR A 101 -5.36 5.03 -15.01
CA THR A 101 -6.16 3.89 -15.46
C THR A 101 -5.76 2.61 -14.74
N TYR A 102 -6.74 1.74 -14.48
CA TYR A 102 -6.52 0.43 -13.88
C TYR A 102 -7.51 -0.58 -14.44
N GLN A 103 -7.07 -1.81 -14.60
CA GLN A 103 -7.95 -2.92 -14.94
C GLN A 103 -7.46 -4.22 -14.33
N ASN A 104 -8.37 -4.94 -13.67
CA ASN A 104 -8.13 -6.29 -13.21
C ASN A 104 -9.47 -7.03 -13.14
N ALA A 105 -9.69 -7.97 -14.05
CA ALA A 105 -10.85 -8.87 -13.99
C ALA A 105 -10.55 -10.21 -14.64
N SER A 106 -11.12 -11.27 -14.07
CA SER A 106 -11.07 -12.60 -14.66
C SER A 106 -12.07 -12.71 -15.81
N THR A 107 -11.59 -13.23 -16.94
CA THR A 107 -12.37 -13.37 -18.18
C THR A 107 -12.66 -14.83 -18.48
N ASP A 108 -13.77 -15.06 -19.18
CA ASP A 108 -14.14 -16.39 -19.62
C ASP A 108 -13.14 -16.90 -20.68
N ARG A 109 -12.80 -18.20 -20.61
CA ARG A 109 -11.83 -18.80 -21.52
C ARG A 109 -12.41 -19.02 -22.92
N ALA A 110 -13.70 -19.33 -23.02
CA ALA A 110 -14.39 -19.55 -24.29
C ALA A 110 -14.83 -18.24 -24.93
N ASP A 111 -15.20 -17.24 -24.12
CA ASP A 111 -15.52 -15.89 -24.59
C ASP A 111 -14.76 -14.82 -23.78
N PRO A 112 -13.56 -14.41 -24.24
CA PRO A 112 -12.73 -13.42 -23.55
C PRO A 112 -13.36 -12.03 -23.44
N THR A 113 -14.48 -11.76 -24.11
CA THR A 113 -15.25 -10.52 -23.96
C THR A 113 -16.10 -10.53 -22.68
N ARG A 114 -16.30 -11.70 -22.07
CA ARG A 114 -17.13 -11.90 -20.88
C ARG A 114 -16.29 -12.15 -19.64
N PHE A 115 -16.89 -11.89 -18.48
CA PHE A 115 -16.23 -12.01 -17.18
C PHE A 115 -16.78 -13.20 -16.39
N ASN A 116 -15.90 -13.93 -15.70
CA ASN A 116 -16.25 -15.09 -14.88
C ASN A 116 -15.83 -14.98 -13.40
N GLY A 117 -15.31 -13.81 -12.99
CA GLY A 117 -14.89 -13.55 -11.62
C GLY A 117 -15.22 -12.13 -11.17
N ALA A 118 -14.62 -11.70 -10.06
CA ALA A 118 -14.66 -10.31 -9.60
C ALA A 118 -13.77 -9.42 -10.47
N GLY A 119 -14.07 -8.12 -10.49
CA GLY A 119 -13.35 -7.16 -11.31
C GLY A 119 -13.30 -5.75 -10.76
N PHE A 120 -12.25 -5.03 -11.15
CA PHE A 120 -11.95 -3.66 -10.81
C PHE A 120 -11.47 -2.93 -12.06
N TYR A 121 -12.11 -1.83 -12.38
CA TYR A 121 -11.78 -0.97 -13.51
C TYR A 121 -11.80 0.48 -13.04
N ALA A 122 -10.77 1.24 -13.39
CA ALA A 122 -10.70 2.68 -13.14
C ALA A 122 -10.16 3.42 -14.36
N ALA A 123 -10.64 4.63 -14.57
CA ALA A 123 -10.04 5.58 -15.50
C ALA A 123 -10.33 7.01 -14.99
N GLY A 124 -9.27 7.74 -14.62
CA GLY A 124 -9.46 9.03 -14.00
C GLY A 124 -10.13 8.90 -12.63
N ASN A 125 -11.23 9.61 -12.42
CA ASN A 125 -12.03 9.52 -11.18
C ASN A 125 -13.16 8.49 -11.27
N ASP A 126 -13.35 7.88 -12.44
CA ASP A 126 -14.43 6.95 -12.67
C ASP A 126 -13.99 5.53 -12.31
N LEU A 127 -14.88 4.78 -11.68
CA LEU A 127 -14.63 3.38 -11.32
C LEU A 127 -15.82 2.48 -11.60
N VAL A 128 -15.51 1.21 -11.88
CA VAL A 128 -16.47 0.11 -11.91
C VAL A 128 -15.89 -1.08 -11.17
N THR A 129 -16.63 -1.62 -10.22
CA THR A 129 -16.23 -2.80 -9.45
C THR A 129 -17.39 -3.78 -9.31
N TRP A 130 -17.09 -5.08 -9.31
CA TRP A 130 -18.07 -6.13 -9.02
C TRP A 130 -17.44 -7.29 -8.27
N ASP A 131 -18.27 -7.97 -7.46
CA ASP A 131 -17.84 -9.10 -6.67
C ASP A 131 -17.92 -10.43 -7.46
N LYS A 132 -17.52 -11.53 -6.81
CA LYS A 132 -17.54 -12.87 -7.43
C LYS A 132 -18.94 -13.33 -7.87
N THR A 133 -19.99 -12.86 -7.21
CA THR A 133 -21.40 -13.18 -7.53
C THR A 133 -21.89 -12.45 -8.76
N GLY A 134 -21.22 -11.36 -9.14
CA GLY A 134 -21.54 -10.54 -10.30
C GLY A 134 -22.23 -9.23 -9.96
N ARG A 135 -22.62 -9.03 -8.69
CA ARG A 135 -23.15 -7.76 -8.22
C ARG A 135 -22.04 -6.71 -8.19
N GLY A 136 -22.29 -5.56 -8.80
CA GLY A 136 -21.32 -4.50 -8.88
C GLY A 136 -21.91 -3.10 -8.81
N HIS A 137 -21.00 -2.14 -8.74
CA HIS A 137 -21.29 -0.73 -8.64
C HIS A 137 -20.33 0.06 -9.50
N ALA A 138 -20.85 1.17 -10.05
CA ALA A 138 -20.09 2.11 -10.84
C ALA A 138 -20.23 3.49 -10.23
N PHE A 139 -19.12 4.22 -10.11
CA PHE A 139 -19.10 5.66 -9.85
C PHE A 139 -18.62 6.33 -11.13
N LEU A 140 -19.54 6.94 -11.86
CA LEU A 140 -19.28 7.56 -13.16
C LEU A 140 -19.88 8.96 -13.16
N ASN A 141 -19.12 9.96 -13.59
CA ASN A 141 -19.59 11.36 -13.64
C ASN A 141 -20.21 11.82 -12.30
N ASP A 142 -19.50 11.56 -11.21
CA ASP A 142 -19.90 11.90 -9.83
C ASP A 142 -21.19 11.23 -9.32
N ALA A 143 -21.65 10.16 -9.97
CA ALA A 143 -22.87 9.44 -9.58
C ALA A 143 -22.62 7.95 -9.39
N TRP A 144 -23.11 7.42 -8.26
CA TRP A 144 -23.15 5.98 -8.01
C TRP A 144 -24.33 5.33 -8.75
N SER A 145 -24.09 4.14 -9.29
CA SER A 145 -25.10 3.29 -9.91
C SER A 145 -24.81 1.81 -9.70
N GLY A 146 -25.84 0.98 -9.85
CA GLY A 146 -25.69 -0.48 -9.85
C GLY A 146 -25.30 -1.02 -11.21
N VAL A 147 -24.43 -2.02 -11.25
CA VAL A 147 -24.09 -2.77 -12.47
C VAL A 147 -24.11 -4.26 -12.18
N GLU A 148 -24.48 -5.05 -13.18
CA GLU A 148 -24.47 -6.52 -13.09
C GLU A 148 -23.46 -7.07 -14.09
N ARG A 149 -22.52 -7.91 -13.63
CA ARG A 149 -21.45 -8.48 -14.46
C ARG A 149 -21.97 -9.17 -15.73
N GLN A 150 -23.14 -9.78 -15.64
CA GLN A 150 -23.79 -10.44 -16.78
C GLN A 150 -24.21 -9.49 -17.91
N ASN A 151 -24.28 -8.20 -17.63
CA ASN A 151 -24.55 -7.16 -18.62
C ASN A 151 -23.24 -6.50 -19.09
N LEU A 152 -22.11 -6.76 -18.43
CA LEU A 152 -20.82 -6.21 -18.79
C LEU A 152 -20.13 -7.04 -19.87
N ALA A 153 -19.44 -6.34 -20.76
CA ALA A 153 -18.54 -6.92 -21.75
C ALA A 153 -17.30 -6.04 -21.88
N ARG A 154 -16.15 -6.66 -22.12
CA ARG A 154 -14.93 -5.94 -22.50
C ARG A 154 -14.71 -6.02 -24.01
N VAL A 155 -14.24 -4.93 -24.57
CA VAL A 155 -13.76 -4.86 -25.95
C VAL A 155 -12.31 -4.40 -25.90
N ARG A 156 -11.43 -5.14 -26.57
CA ARG A 156 -10.05 -4.72 -26.77
C ARG A 156 -9.94 -4.07 -28.14
N ASN A 157 -9.48 -2.83 -28.14
CA ASN A 157 -9.29 -2.05 -29.34
C ASN A 157 -7.89 -2.30 -29.93
N ASP A 158 -7.74 -1.99 -31.22
CA ASP A 158 -6.48 -2.20 -31.95
C ASP A 158 -5.35 -1.30 -31.44
N ASP A 159 -5.69 -0.17 -30.83
CA ASP A 159 -4.75 0.76 -30.19
C ASP A 159 -4.26 0.29 -28.80
N GLY A 160 -4.71 -0.87 -28.34
CA GLY A 160 -4.36 -1.45 -27.04
C GLY A 160 -5.22 -0.98 -25.88
N THR A 161 -6.15 -0.04 -26.10
CA THR A 161 -7.13 0.40 -25.09
C THR A 161 -8.21 -0.66 -24.87
N ILE A 162 -8.88 -0.57 -23.73
CA ILE A 162 -9.97 -1.46 -23.36
C ILE A 162 -11.23 -0.63 -23.09
N ASP A 163 -12.32 -0.96 -23.77
CA ASP A 163 -13.64 -0.46 -23.44
C ASP A 163 -14.39 -1.45 -22.55
N LEU A 164 -14.86 -0.98 -21.41
CA LEU A 164 -15.86 -1.67 -20.59
C LEU A 164 -17.24 -1.19 -21.03
N ASN A 165 -18.02 -2.08 -21.61
CA ASN A 165 -19.36 -1.82 -22.09
C ASN A 165 -20.39 -2.48 -21.19
N ILE A 166 -21.57 -1.88 -21.10
CA ILE A 166 -22.76 -2.48 -20.49
C ILE A 166 -23.87 -2.61 -21.54
N ASN A 167 -24.57 -3.73 -21.51
CA ASN A 167 -25.77 -3.97 -22.30
C ASN A 167 -27.00 -3.68 -21.42
N GLU A 168 -27.74 -2.63 -21.76
CA GLU A 168 -28.99 -2.24 -21.12
C GLU A 168 -30.10 -2.24 -22.18
N ASN A 169 -31.16 -3.00 -21.95
CA ASN A 169 -32.31 -3.10 -22.87
C ASN A 169 -31.95 -3.48 -24.31
N GLY A 170 -30.89 -4.28 -24.50
CA GLY A 170 -30.43 -4.72 -25.82
C GLY A 170 -29.51 -3.72 -26.54
N GLN A 171 -29.19 -2.58 -25.91
CA GLN A 171 -28.23 -1.61 -26.44
C GLN A 171 -26.93 -1.65 -25.63
N ALA A 172 -25.82 -1.83 -26.34
CA ALA A 172 -24.50 -1.72 -25.75
C ALA A 172 -24.10 -0.24 -25.66
N ARG A 173 -23.75 0.22 -24.45
CA ARG A 173 -23.13 1.53 -24.21
C ARG A 173 -21.79 1.36 -23.52
N ARG A 174 -20.85 2.27 -23.78
CA ARG A 174 -19.58 2.32 -23.07
C ARG A 174 -19.76 2.89 -21.68
N LEU A 175 -19.32 2.16 -20.66
CA LEU A 175 -19.20 2.65 -19.28
C LEU A 175 -17.89 3.39 -19.08
N LEU A 176 -16.79 2.79 -19.51
CA LEU A 176 -15.46 3.25 -19.17
C LEU A 176 -14.49 2.91 -20.30
N HIS A 177 -13.58 3.83 -20.58
CA HIS A 177 -12.48 3.64 -21.52
C HIS A 177 -11.17 3.62 -20.75
N VAL A 178 -10.47 2.49 -20.79
CA VAL A 178 -9.20 2.27 -20.09
C VAL A 178 -8.08 2.34 -21.11
N ASP A 179 -7.41 3.48 -21.15
CA ASP A 179 -6.20 3.69 -21.93
C ASP A 179 -4.97 3.47 -21.05
N PRO A 180 -4.17 2.40 -21.29
CA PRO A 180 -2.96 2.12 -20.51
C PRO A 180 -1.86 3.19 -20.68
N HIS A 181 -1.98 4.06 -21.68
CA HIS A 181 -1.04 5.14 -21.98
C HIS A 181 -1.57 6.53 -21.56
N ALA A 182 -2.77 6.61 -20.97
CA ALA A 182 -3.31 7.87 -20.49
C ALA A 182 -2.45 8.46 -19.37
N ASN A 183 -2.18 9.77 -19.47
CA ASN A 183 -1.56 10.51 -18.37
C ASN A 183 -2.52 10.56 -17.18
N PRO A 184 -2.05 10.31 -15.95
CA PRO A 184 -2.88 10.47 -14.76
C PRO A 184 -3.43 11.89 -14.64
N LEU A 185 -4.68 12.04 -14.21
CA LEU A 185 -5.32 13.36 -14.01
C LEU A 185 -4.60 14.20 -12.95
N ARG A 186 -3.93 13.52 -12.02
CA ARG A 186 -3.16 14.13 -10.95
C ARG A 186 -1.73 13.69 -11.13
N GLY A 187 -0.85 14.68 -11.31
CA GLY A 187 0.59 14.44 -11.17
C GLY A 187 0.88 13.94 -9.76
N MET A 188 2.10 13.46 -9.53
CA MET A 188 2.60 13.22 -8.18
C MET A 188 2.59 14.55 -7.42
N GLU A 189 1.44 14.93 -6.86
CA GLU A 189 1.39 15.94 -5.82
C GLU A 189 2.11 15.28 -4.64
N ALA A 190 3.37 15.70 -4.45
CA ALA A 190 3.99 15.60 -3.15
C ALA A 190 2.93 16.06 -2.13
N PRO A 191 2.66 15.29 -1.06
CA PRO A 191 1.64 15.65 -0.11
C PRO A 191 1.85 17.11 0.28
N ALA A 192 0.77 17.89 0.18
CA ALA A 192 0.77 19.31 0.50
C ALA A 192 1.48 19.50 1.85
N GLN A 193 2.66 20.10 1.80
CA GLN A 193 3.27 20.68 2.97
C GLN A 193 2.25 21.68 3.53
N PRO A 194 1.91 21.65 4.83
CA PRO A 194 1.13 22.73 5.41
C PRO A 194 1.86 24.04 5.12
N ALA A 195 1.15 24.99 4.51
CA ALA A 195 1.72 26.26 4.06
C ALA A 195 2.55 26.92 5.19
N PRO A 196 3.79 27.33 4.92
CA PRO A 196 4.59 28.02 5.92
C PRO A 196 4.02 29.43 6.11
N HIS A 197 3.58 29.72 7.33
CA HIS A 197 3.41 31.10 7.77
C HIS A 197 4.74 31.86 7.60
N ASP A 198 4.64 33.03 6.97
CA ASP A 198 5.66 34.05 6.73
C ASP A 198 7.01 33.87 7.45
N GLN A 199 8.05 33.53 6.70
CA GLN A 199 9.42 33.93 7.02
C GLN A 199 10.10 34.55 5.78
N PRO A 200 10.79 35.70 5.94
CA PRO A 200 11.34 36.51 4.85
C PRO A 200 12.57 35.84 4.18
N PRO A 201 12.98 36.30 2.97
CA PRO A 201 13.85 35.53 2.10
C PRO A 201 15.31 35.58 2.59
N VAL A 202 15.93 34.42 2.76
CA VAL A 202 17.39 34.33 2.96
C VAL A 202 18.03 33.86 1.66
N VAL A 203 18.85 34.76 1.12
CA VAL A 203 19.72 34.62 -0.05
C VAL A 203 20.66 33.40 0.02
N PRO A 204 21.07 32.81 -1.12
CA PRO A 204 21.87 31.60 -1.14
C PRO A 204 23.33 31.90 -0.77
N ARG A 205 23.87 31.19 0.22
CA ARG A 205 25.33 31.09 0.41
C ARG A 205 25.77 29.65 0.21
N HIS A 206 26.50 29.45 -0.88
CA HIS A 206 27.35 28.29 -1.06
C HIS A 206 28.38 28.23 0.07
N GLY A 207 28.43 27.10 0.77
CA GLY A 207 29.36 26.88 1.89
C GLY A 207 29.08 25.55 2.57
N SER A 208 29.63 24.48 1.98
CA SER A 208 29.82 23.13 2.52
C SER A 208 29.48 22.91 4.01
N LEU A 209 28.37 22.25 4.27
CA LEU A 209 28.22 21.12 5.20
C LEU A 209 26.98 20.34 4.73
N LEU A 210 27.18 19.16 4.14
CA LEU A 210 26.08 18.21 3.93
C LEU A 210 25.37 18.01 5.29
N PRO A 211 24.02 18.03 5.36
CA PRO A 211 23.33 17.58 6.58
C PRO A 211 23.84 16.18 6.88
N SER A 212 24.16 15.90 8.15
CA SER A 212 24.78 14.66 8.58
C SER A 212 23.95 13.47 8.10
N GLN A 213 24.38 12.83 7.02
CA GLN A 213 23.71 11.67 6.46
C GLN A 213 23.77 10.54 7.50
N ASP A 214 22.62 9.96 7.83
CA ASP A 214 22.52 8.84 8.77
C ASP A 214 23.45 7.70 8.28
N PRO A 215 24.31 7.11 9.14
CA PRO A 215 25.26 6.08 8.74
C PRO A 215 24.60 4.86 8.09
N LEU A 216 23.33 4.56 8.41
CA LEU A 216 22.58 3.46 7.80
C LEU A 216 22.39 3.69 6.30
N HIS A 217 22.27 4.92 5.83
CA HIS A 217 22.12 5.19 4.41
C HIS A 217 23.36 4.76 3.61
N ARG A 218 24.55 5.20 4.04
CA ARG A 218 25.81 4.81 3.40
C ARG A 218 26.02 3.28 3.46
N GLN A 219 25.71 2.66 4.60
CA GLN A 219 25.83 1.21 4.75
C GLN A 219 24.87 0.45 3.82
N ALA A 220 23.65 0.93 3.64
CA ALA A 220 22.70 0.38 2.70
C ALA A 220 23.18 0.53 1.25
N GLU A 221 23.71 1.70 0.86
CA GLU A 221 24.29 1.91 -0.48
C GLU A 221 25.44 0.91 -0.75
N ASP A 222 26.35 0.74 0.20
CA ASP A 222 27.45 -0.22 0.09
C ASP A 222 26.95 -1.67 -0.02
N ALA A 223 25.94 -2.03 0.77
CA ALA A 223 25.35 -3.37 0.75
C ALA A 223 24.61 -3.65 -0.57
N VAL A 224 23.85 -2.69 -1.09
CA VAL A 224 23.16 -2.81 -2.38
C VAL A 224 24.17 -2.86 -3.53
N ARG A 225 25.25 -2.07 -3.51
CA ARG A 225 26.33 -2.19 -4.51
C ARG A 225 26.92 -3.60 -4.57
N ARG A 226 27.11 -4.27 -3.43
CA ARG A 226 27.57 -5.66 -3.39
C ARG A 226 26.52 -6.63 -3.93
N LEU A 227 25.24 -6.40 -3.63
CA LEU A 227 24.13 -7.17 -4.17
C LEU A 227 24.09 -7.08 -5.71
N GLU A 228 24.13 -5.86 -6.27
CA GLU A 228 24.10 -5.64 -7.72
C GLU A 228 25.31 -6.27 -8.42
N GLN A 229 26.51 -6.15 -7.85
CA GLN A 229 27.70 -6.84 -8.34
C GLN A 229 27.52 -8.36 -8.36
N GLY A 230 26.90 -8.94 -7.32
CA GLY A 230 26.54 -10.36 -7.28
C GLY A 230 25.54 -10.78 -8.36
N LEU A 231 24.68 -9.85 -8.81
CA LEU A 231 23.73 -10.04 -9.91
C LEU A 231 24.31 -9.68 -11.29
N GLY A 232 25.56 -9.20 -11.36
CA GLY A 232 26.21 -8.75 -12.59
C GLY A 232 25.62 -7.46 -13.16
N ARG A 233 25.06 -6.59 -12.31
CA ARG A 233 24.42 -5.32 -12.68
C ARG A 233 25.23 -4.13 -12.15
N GLU A 234 25.07 -2.99 -12.82
CA GLU A 234 25.58 -1.71 -12.33
C GLU A 234 24.57 -1.06 -11.39
N TYR A 235 25.06 -0.18 -10.51
CA TYR A 235 24.21 0.55 -9.57
C TYR A 235 23.45 1.66 -10.31
N ASP A 236 22.12 1.60 -10.29
CA ASP A 236 21.22 2.52 -11.01
C ASP A 236 20.22 3.23 -10.06
N ASP A 237 19.23 3.92 -10.64
CA ASP A 237 18.22 4.64 -9.87
C ASP A 237 17.34 3.71 -9.02
N ASN A 238 17.11 2.47 -9.44
CA ASN A 238 16.39 1.49 -8.63
C ASN A 238 17.27 0.99 -7.49
N SER A 239 18.57 0.81 -7.72
CA SER A 239 19.54 0.50 -6.66
C SER A 239 19.59 1.62 -5.62
N ALA A 240 19.47 2.89 -6.02
CA ALA A 240 19.39 4.02 -5.10
C ALA A 240 18.12 3.99 -4.23
N ARG A 241 16.97 3.64 -4.82
CA ARG A 241 15.71 3.46 -4.07
C ARG A 241 15.78 2.28 -3.11
N LEU A 242 16.34 1.14 -3.56
CA LEU A 242 16.59 -0.02 -2.71
C LEU A 242 17.46 0.34 -1.50
N ALA A 243 18.53 1.11 -1.70
CA ALA A 243 19.42 1.53 -0.63
C ALA A 243 18.71 2.45 0.37
N ALA A 244 17.99 3.46 -0.11
CA ALA A 244 17.28 4.40 0.75
C ALA A 244 16.17 3.71 1.57
N SER A 245 15.38 2.85 0.93
CA SER A 245 14.33 2.05 1.58
C SER A 245 14.91 1.05 2.58
N SER A 246 16.04 0.43 2.27
CA SER A 246 16.74 -0.48 3.20
C SER A 246 17.23 0.24 4.45
N ALA A 247 17.75 1.46 4.29
CA ALA A 247 18.22 2.28 5.41
C ALA A 247 17.07 2.68 6.35
N TYR A 248 15.94 3.11 5.77
CA TYR A 248 14.71 3.38 6.52
C TYR A 248 14.21 2.13 7.25
N LEU A 249 14.05 1.01 6.54
CA LEU A 249 13.56 -0.26 7.09
C LEU A 249 14.42 -0.74 8.26
N ALA A 250 15.74 -0.64 8.14
CA ALA A 250 16.67 -0.98 9.22
C ALA A 250 16.39 -0.14 10.46
N LYS A 251 16.30 1.19 10.30
CA LYS A 251 16.06 2.12 11.41
C LYS A 251 14.73 1.86 12.11
N GLU A 252 13.68 1.68 11.32
CA GLU A 252 12.32 1.42 11.80
C GLU A 252 12.25 0.13 12.62
N ASN A 253 13.00 -0.91 12.21
CA ASN A 253 13.07 -2.18 12.91
C ASN A 253 14.15 -2.24 14.00
N GLY A 254 14.75 -1.08 14.35
CA GLY A 254 15.72 -0.98 15.43
C GLY A 254 17.09 -1.60 15.14
N LEU A 255 17.43 -1.83 13.87
CA LEU A 255 18.79 -2.16 13.46
C LEU A 255 19.66 -0.91 13.63
N THR A 256 20.90 -1.15 14.07
CA THR A 256 21.87 -0.07 14.37
C THR A 256 23.01 -0.01 13.34
N ARG A 257 23.13 -1.05 12.51
CA ARG A 257 23.99 -1.10 11.31
C ARG A 257 23.38 -2.02 10.26
N ILE A 258 23.85 -1.89 9.01
CA ILE A 258 23.51 -2.79 7.90
C ILE A 258 24.78 -3.48 7.43
N ASP A 259 24.83 -4.80 7.60
CA ASP A 259 25.95 -5.64 7.16
C ASP A 259 25.65 -6.28 5.79
N HIS A 260 24.39 -6.68 5.56
CA HIS A 260 23.95 -7.27 4.30
C HIS A 260 22.57 -6.77 3.85
N VAL A 261 22.40 -6.67 2.53
CA VAL A 261 21.11 -6.54 1.86
C VAL A 261 21.02 -7.69 0.86
N VAL A 262 20.02 -8.56 1.02
CA VAL A 262 19.87 -9.77 0.21
C VAL A 262 18.44 -9.92 -0.30
N LEU A 263 18.29 -10.63 -1.40
CA LEU A 263 17.00 -10.95 -1.97
C LEU A 263 16.57 -12.36 -1.53
N SER A 264 15.27 -12.55 -1.37
CA SER A 264 14.66 -13.87 -1.20
C SER A 264 15.09 -14.86 -2.28
N GLU A 265 15.36 -16.09 -1.87
CA GLU A 265 15.53 -17.23 -2.76
C GLU A 265 14.17 -17.87 -3.10
N ASN A 266 14.13 -18.62 -4.20
CA ASN A 266 12.92 -19.32 -4.61
C ASN A 266 12.56 -20.41 -3.58
N SER A 267 11.36 -20.30 -3.00
CA SER A 267 10.80 -21.27 -2.06
C SER A 267 9.37 -21.63 -2.46
N LYS A 268 8.71 -22.50 -1.69
CA LYS A 268 7.33 -22.93 -1.98
C LYS A 268 6.31 -21.78 -1.93
N SER A 269 6.62 -20.70 -1.22
CA SER A 269 5.69 -19.60 -0.95
C SER A 269 6.22 -18.21 -1.36
N VAL A 270 7.51 -18.09 -1.68
CA VAL A 270 8.16 -16.82 -2.01
C VAL A 270 8.99 -17.02 -3.28
N ARG A 271 8.77 -16.17 -4.29
CA ARG A 271 9.54 -16.17 -5.53
C ARG A 271 10.92 -15.55 -5.29
N GLN A 272 11.89 -15.97 -6.11
CA GLN A 272 13.20 -15.34 -6.08
C GLN A 272 13.09 -13.83 -6.34
N GLY A 273 13.67 -13.02 -5.45
CA GLY A 273 13.65 -11.55 -5.57
C GLY A 273 12.32 -10.90 -5.22
N GLU A 274 11.38 -11.62 -4.60
CA GLU A 274 10.10 -11.04 -4.16
C GLU A 274 10.26 -10.15 -2.92
N ASN A 275 11.05 -10.62 -1.95
CA ASN A 275 11.39 -9.88 -0.74
C ASN A 275 12.86 -9.46 -0.72
N LEU A 276 13.09 -8.28 -0.13
CA LEU A 276 14.37 -7.70 0.23
C LEU A 276 14.56 -7.85 1.75
N PHE A 277 15.72 -8.34 2.16
CA PHE A 277 16.09 -8.49 3.57
C PHE A 277 17.28 -7.60 3.89
N VAL A 278 17.19 -6.90 5.01
CA VAL A 278 18.26 -6.07 5.58
C VAL A 278 18.73 -6.73 6.86
N VAL A 279 20.02 -7.04 6.95
CA VAL A 279 20.59 -7.88 8.00
C VAL A 279 21.69 -7.13 8.76
N GLU A 280 21.62 -7.20 10.09
CA GLU A 280 22.69 -6.83 11.02
C GLU A 280 23.31 -8.12 11.58
N GLY A 281 24.62 -8.31 11.36
CA GLY A 281 25.37 -9.52 11.70
C GLY A 281 25.73 -10.37 10.47
N ALA A 282 26.49 -11.43 10.69
CA ALA A 282 26.84 -12.38 9.63
C ALA A 282 25.63 -13.26 9.26
N LEU A 283 25.43 -13.53 7.97
CA LEU A 283 24.29 -14.35 7.50
C LEU A 283 24.23 -15.77 8.09
N ASN A 284 25.37 -16.31 8.52
CA ASN A 284 25.49 -17.62 9.15
C ASN A 284 25.48 -17.58 10.69
N ASP A 285 25.35 -16.40 11.30
CA ASP A 285 25.24 -16.25 12.75
C ASP A 285 23.76 -16.35 13.16
N PRO A 286 23.34 -17.30 14.00
CA PRO A 286 21.95 -17.39 14.45
C PRO A 286 21.46 -16.18 15.26
N ALA A 287 22.37 -15.33 15.76
CA ALA A 287 22.03 -14.11 16.50
C ALA A 287 21.89 -12.86 15.61
N HIS A 288 21.91 -13.00 14.27
CA HIS A 288 21.68 -11.87 13.38
C HIS A 288 20.29 -11.26 13.58
N LYS A 289 20.18 -9.93 13.40
CA LYS A 289 18.89 -9.25 13.32
C LYS A 289 18.55 -9.00 11.88
N MET A 290 17.28 -9.10 11.53
CA MET A 290 16.84 -8.91 10.15
C MET A 290 15.50 -8.20 10.11
N ALA A 291 15.36 -7.33 9.12
CA ALA A 291 14.11 -6.75 8.69
C ALA A 291 13.87 -7.10 7.22
N HIS A 292 12.62 -7.10 6.77
CA HIS A 292 12.32 -7.36 5.36
C HIS A 292 11.15 -6.52 4.86
N MET A 293 11.11 -6.33 3.55
CA MET A 293 10.01 -5.71 2.83
C MET A 293 9.94 -6.28 1.41
N LYS A 294 8.85 -6.07 0.67
CA LYS A 294 8.82 -6.50 -0.74
C LYS A 294 9.80 -5.65 -1.54
N THR A 295 10.49 -6.29 -2.49
CA THR A 295 11.43 -5.59 -3.37
C THR A 295 10.71 -4.51 -4.20
N ASN A 296 9.44 -4.75 -4.56
CA ASN A 296 8.61 -3.77 -5.26
C ASN A 296 8.34 -2.52 -4.42
N ASP A 297 8.07 -2.66 -3.13
CA ASP A 297 7.83 -1.51 -2.23
C ASP A 297 9.10 -0.68 -2.10
N ALA A 298 10.25 -1.37 -1.96
CA ALA A 298 11.55 -0.72 -1.83
C ALA A 298 11.95 0.10 -3.06
N ILE A 299 11.56 -0.30 -4.28
CA ILE A 299 11.82 0.46 -5.52
C ILE A 299 10.70 1.45 -5.88
N ALA A 300 9.49 1.26 -5.36
CA ALA A 300 8.37 2.17 -5.57
C ALA A 300 8.54 3.45 -4.76
N GLN A 301 9.19 3.37 -3.59
CA GLN A 301 9.42 4.51 -2.73
C GLN A 301 10.53 5.43 -3.27
N PRO A 302 10.27 6.75 -3.45
CA PRO A 302 11.31 7.70 -3.82
C PRO A 302 12.44 7.77 -2.79
N VAL A 303 13.66 8.05 -3.26
CA VAL A 303 14.84 8.15 -2.41
C VAL A 303 14.65 9.23 -1.35
N GLU A 304 14.18 10.41 -1.77
CA GLU A 304 13.99 11.58 -0.92
C GLU A 304 13.01 11.29 0.21
N GLN A 305 11.95 10.53 -0.07
CA GLN A 305 10.95 10.15 0.92
C GLN A 305 11.54 9.22 1.97
N SER A 306 12.25 8.17 1.54
CA SER A 306 12.91 7.21 2.43
C SER A 306 13.94 7.90 3.33
N LEU A 307 14.70 8.86 2.78
CA LEU A 307 15.69 9.62 3.52
C LEU A 307 15.04 10.59 4.52
N ALA A 308 13.96 11.26 4.15
CA ALA A 308 13.22 12.12 5.05
C ALA A 308 12.64 11.32 6.24
N GLN A 309 12.11 10.13 5.98
CA GLN A 309 11.61 9.24 7.03
C GLN A 309 12.74 8.68 7.91
N LEU A 310 13.89 8.33 7.33
CA LEU A 310 15.06 7.91 8.09
C LEU A 310 15.55 9.00 9.04
N GLN A 311 15.59 10.25 8.57
CA GLN A 311 15.97 11.41 9.38
C GLN A 311 15.00 11.65 10.54
N SER A 312 13.69 11.66 10.28
CA SER A 312 12.69 11.91 11.32
C SER A 312 12.69 10.83 12.42
N LEU A 313 12.90 9.56 12.05
CA LEU A 313 13.09 8.47 13.01
C LEU A 313 14.35 8.67 13.85
N GLY A 314 15.46 9.09 13.23
CA GLY A 314 16.70 9.40 13.91
C GLY A 314 16.57 10.52 14.93
N GLU A 315 15.87 11.60 14.58
CA GLU A 315 15.61 12.74 15.47
C GLU A 315 14.71 12.36 16.65
N THR A 316 13.63 11.61 16.37
CA THR A 316 12.70 11.13 17.40
C THR A 316 13.43 10.26 18.44
N GLN A 317 14.27 9.33 18.00
CA GLN A 317 15.06 8.49 18.91
C GLN A 317 16.05 9.30 19.75
N ARG A 318 16.73 10.31 19.16
CA ARG A 318 17.65 11.18 19.91
C ARG A 318 16.93 11.99 20.98
N GLN A 319 15.75 12.53 20.67
CA GLN A 319 14.93 13.29 21.63
C GLN A 319 14.41 12.42 22.77
N GLN A 320 13.99 11.19 22.48
CA GLN A 320 13.58 10.23 23.52
C GLN A 320 14.76 9.87 24.43
N GLN A 321 15.95 9.68 23.86
CA GLN A 321 17.15 9.33 24.61
C GLN A 321 17.64 10.48 25.50
N SER A 322 17.54 11.73 25.05
CA SER A 322 17.88 12.90 25.87
C SER A 322 16.92 13.07 27.05
N GLN A 323 15.60 12.91 26.83
CA GLN A 323 14.59 13.00 27.90
C GLN A 323 14.77 11.92 28.97
N GLN A 324 15.13 10.69 28.57
CA GLN A 324 15.45 9.63 29.54
C GLN A 324 16.70 9.93 30.37
N GLN A 325 17.71 10.58 29.76
CA GLN A 325 18.93 10.98 30.47
C GLN A 325 18.68 12.12 31.45
N GLU A 326 17.78 13.05 31.13
CA GLU A 326 17.35 14.13 32.03
C GLU A 326 16.56 13.58 33.23
N GLN A 327 15.60 12.67 32.99
CA GLN A 327 14.84 12.02 34.08
C GLN A 327 15.70 11.17 35.02
N GLN A 328 16.77 10.54 34.52
CA GLN A 328 17.73 9.83 35.39
C GLN A 328 18.64 10.77 36.18
N ARG A 329 18.88 12.00 35.70
CA ARG A 329 19.65 13.01 36.44
C ARG A 329 18.83 13.70 37.53
N GLU A 330 17.50 13.71 37.43
CA GLU A 330 16.60 14.36 38.39
C GLU A 330 16.16 13.47 39.57
N GLN A 331 16.65 12.22 39.70
CA GLN A 331 16.42 11.46 40.93
C GLN A 331 17.21 12.07 42.11
N PRO A 332 16.53 12.61 43.14
CA PRO A 332 17.22 13.22 44.27
C PRO A 332 17.90 12.12 45.09
N ILE A 333 19.23 12.19 45.18
CA ILE A 333 20.02 11.44 46.15
C ILE A 333 19.58 11.92 47.53
N THR A 334 18.70 11.16 48.18
CA THR A 334 18.21 11.49 49.52
C THR A 334 19.39 11.31 50.49
N PRO A 335 19.84 12.35 51.22
CA PRO A 335 20.90 12.17 52.21
C PRO A 335 20.36 11.33 53.37
N PRO A 336 21.14 10.37 53.92
CA PRO A 336 20.71 9.64 55.10
C PRO A 336 20.56 10.59 56.30
N PRO A 337 19.56 10.38 57.18
CA PRO A 337 19.36 11.23 58.35
C PRO A 337 20.53 11.06 59.32
N ARG A 338 21.17 12.18 59.71
CA ARG A 338 22.08 12.21 60.86
C ARG A 338 21.27 12.07 62.14
N MET A 339 21.46 10.98 62.88
CA MET A 339 21.06 10.92 64.28
C MET A 339 22.15 11.52 65.16
N ALA A 340 21.71 12.37 66.08
CA ALA A 340 22.47 13.06 67.11
C ALA A 340 22.60 12.20 68.38
#